data_AF-A0A4Q3CHC7-F1
#
_entry.id   AF-A0A4Q3CHC7-F1
#
_cell.length_a   1.000
_cell.length_b   1.000
_cell.length_c   1.000
_cell.angle_alpha   90.00
_cell.angle_beta   90.00
_cell.angle_gamma   90.00
#
_symmetry.space_group_name_H-M   'P 1'
#
loop_
_entity.id
_entity.type
_entity.pdbx_description
1 polymer ?
#
loop_
_entity_poly.entity_id
_entity_poly.type
_entity_poly.pdbx_seq_one_letter_code
_entity_poly.pdbx_strand_id
1 'polypeptide(L)' 'GQVLQNSADVNFYLIKEAGVAFVPFSAFGTGEEVTWFRASVGATTLEDIQQMRPRIRQALAKLK' A
#
# COMPACT_ATOMS: atom_id res chain seq x y z
N GLY A 1 10.91 -6.91 -14.12
CA GLY A 1 10.14 -5.96 -13.30
C GLY A 1 11.10 -5.17 -12.44
N GLN A 2 10.60 -4.13 -11.75
CA GLN A 2 11.39 -3.43 -10.73
C GLN A 2 11.37 -4.25 -9.43
N VAL A 3 12.53 -4.41 -8.80
CA VAL A 3 12.62 -5.01 -7.46
C VAL A 3 12.23 -3.94 -6.45
N LEU A 4 11.28 -4.26 -5.55
CA LEU A 4 10.86 -3.37 -4.47
C LEU A 4 11.80 -3.59 -3.28
N GLN A 5 12.62 -2.60 -2.93
CA GLN A 5 13.67 -2.75 -1.92
C GLN A 5 13.26 -2.27 -0.53
N ASN A 6 12.36 -1.29 -0.46
CA ASN A 6 11.94 -0.67 0.80
C ASN A 6 10.44 -0.36 0.82
N SER A 7 9.96 0.12 1.97
CA SER A 7 8.55 0.47 2.15
C SER A 7 8.07 1.59 1.22
N ALA A 8 8.95 2.49 0.77
CA ALA A 8 8.59 3.53 -0.19
C ALA A 8 8.31 2.94 -1.59
N ASP A 9 9.13 2.00 -2.06
CA ASP A 9 8.92 1.30 -3.32
C ASP A 9 7.57 0.58 -3.34
N VAL A 10 7.24 -0.12 -2.24
CA VAL A 10 5.95 -0.80 -2.08
C VAL A 10 4.79 0.21 -2.10
N ASN A 11 4.94 1.37 -1.45
CA ASN A 11 3.89 2.40 -1.47
C ASN A 11 3.67 2.94 -2.89
N PHE A 12 4.74 3.29 -3.61
CA PHE A 12 4.63 3.78 -4.99
C PHE A 12 4.06 2.71 -5.93
N TYR A 13 4.40 1.44 -5.72
CA TYR A 13 3.81 0.33 -6.45
C TYR A 13 2.29 0.26 -6.24
N LEU A 14 1.82 0.30 -4.99
CA LEU A 14 0.39 0.26 -4.66
C LEU A 14 -0.37 1.48 -5.20
N ILE A 15 0.26 2.67 -5.19
CA ILE A 15 -0.32 3.87 -5.80
C ILE A 15 -0.52 3.66 -7.31
N LYS A 16 0.51 3.15 -8.01
CA LYS A 16 0.47 2.95 -9.47
C LYS A 16 -0.47 1.82 -9.89
N GLU A 17 -0.41 0.67 -9.22
CA GLU A 17 -1.14 -0.54 -9.65
C GLU A 17 -2.53 -0.66 -9.05
N ALA A 18 -2.72 -0.21 -7.80
CA ALA A 18 -3.99 -0.33 -7.10
C ALA A 18 -4.72 1.02 -6.97
N GLY A 19 -4.08 2.16 -7.21
CA GLY A 19 -4.67 3.48 -6.98
C GLY A 19 -4.93 3.75 -5.49
N VAL A 20 -4.02 3.28 -4.62
CA VAL A 20 -4.16 3.39 -3.16
C VAL A 20 -2.83 3.84 -2.57
N ALA A 21 -2.88 4.85 -1.70
CA ALA A 21 -1.75 5.28 -0.89
C ALA A 21 -1.93 4.81 0.56
N PHE A 22 -0.87 4.23 1.13
CA PHE A 22 -0.81 3.94 2.55
C PHE A 22 0.33 4.71 3.21
N VAL A 23 0.25 4.87 4.52
CA VAL A 23 1.33 5.52 5.29
C VAL A 23 2.31 4.43 5.75
N PRO A 24 3.56 4.40 5.26
CA PRO A 24 4.55 3.45 5.75
C PRO A 24 4.90 3.76 7.21
N PHE A 25 5.18 2.71 8.00
CA PHE A 25 5.49 2.88 9.42
C PHE A 25 6.83 3.61 9.67
N SER A 26 7.71 3.66 8.67
CA SER A 26 8.93 4.48 8.71
C SER A 26 8.64 5.96 8.99
N ALA A 27 7.46 6.46 8.60
CA ALA A 27 7.00 7.80 8.96
C ALA A 27 6.80 8.02 10.48
N PHE A 28 6.80 6.94 11.27
CA PHE A 28 6.69 6.95 12.74
C PHE A 28 8.00 6.55 13.44
N GLY A 29 9.13 6.53 12.72
CA GLY A 29 10.45 6.26 13.31
C GLY A 29 10.81 4.78 13.40
N THR A 30 10.09 3.89 12.72
CA THR A 30 10.56 2.50 12.50
C THR A 30 11.60 2.46 11.38
N GLY A 31 12.40 1.40 11.29
CA GLY A 31 13.31 1.20 10.17
C GLY A 31 12.58 1.06 8.82
N GLU A 32 13.28 1.32 7.72
CA GLU A 32 12.73 1.29 6.35
C GLU A 32 12.46 -0.12 5.84
N GLU A 33 13.09 -1.12 6.46
CA GLU A 33 12.88 -2.55 6.25
C GLU A 33 11.51 -3.03 6.77
N VAL A 34 10.89 -2.25 7.66
CA VAL A 34 9.58 -2.55 8.22
C VAL A 34 8.51 -2.34 7.16
N THR A 35 7.96 -3.45 6.65
CA THR A 35 6.92 -3.48 5.60
C THR A 35 5.50 -3.37 6.17
N TRP A 36 5.34 -2.59 7.25
CA TRP A 36 4.04 -2.28 7.85
C TRP A 36 3.51 -0.94 7.36
N PHE A 37 2.21 -0.91 7.11
CA PHE A 37 1.51 0.23 6.57
C PHE A 37 0.25 0.54 7.37
N ARG A 38 -0.09 1.82 7.49
CA ARG A 38 -1.32 2.30 8.11
C ARG A 38 -2.30 2.77 7.04
N ALA A 39 -3.53 2.27 7.10
CA ALA A 39 -4.66 2.81 6.37
C ALA A 39 -5.42 3.83 7.23
N SER A 40 -5.66 5.03 6.71
CA SER A 40 -6.56 6.01 7.33
C SER A 40 -7.93 5.87 6.70
N VAL A 41 -8.93 5.43 7.48
CA VAL A 41 -10.29 5.17 7.00
C VAL A 41 -11.32 6.17 7.55
N GLY A 42 -10.87 7.20 8.27
CA GLY A 42 -11.76 8.17 8.94
C GLY A 42 -12.58 9.05 7.98
N ALA A 43 -12.17 9.17 6.72
CA ALA A 43 -12.86 9.93 5.67
C ALA A 43 -13.24 9.04 4.47
N THR A 44 -13.39 7.72 4.69
CA THR A 44 -13.61 6.72 3.65
C THR A 44 -14.94 6.02 3.89
N THR A 45 -15.72 5.79 2.84
CA THR A 45 -16.98 5.05 2.96
C THR A 45 -16.76 3.53 2.96
N LEU A 46 -17.75 2.76 3.42
CA LEU A 46 -17.69 1.30 3.31
C LEU A 46 -17.58 0.84 1.84
N GLU A 47 -18.26 1.54 0.94
CA GLU A 47 -18.22 1.25 -0.50
C GLU A 47 -16.82 1.45 -1.07
N ASP A 48 -16.16 2.56 -0.75
CA ASP A 48 -14.78 2.82 -1.17
C ASP A 48 -13.85 1.68 -0.72
N ILE A 49 -13.99 1.21 0.51
CA ILE A 49 -13.21 0.09 1.05
C ILE A 49 -13.50 -1.19 0.27
N GLN A 50 -14.77 -1.50 0.01
CA GLN A 50 -15.17 -2.69 -0.74
C GLN A 50 -14.62 -2.70 -2.17
N GLN A 51 -14.60 -1.53 -2.83
CA GLN A 51 -14.04 -1.35 -4.18
C GLN A 51 -12.49 -1.31 -4.17
N MET A 52 -11.87 -0.87 -3.07
CA MET A 52 -10.42 -0.80 -2.92
C MET A 52 -9.77 -2.17 -2.72
N ARG A 53 -10.36 -3.03 -1.87
CA ARG A 53 -9.82 -4.37 -1.54
C ARG A 53 -9.46 -5.23 -2.77
N PRO A 54 -10.32 -5.38 -3.81
CA PRO A 54 -9.97 -6.21 -4.96
C PRO A 54 -8.79 -5.63 -5.77
N ARG A 55 -8.67 -4.30 -5.87
CA ARG A 55 -7.54 -3.64 -6.56
C ARG A 55 -6.21 -3.95 -5.87
N ILE A 56 -6.18 -3.87 -4.54
CA ILE A 56 -4.99 -4.22 -3.74
C ILE A 56 -4.64 -5.69 -3.95
N ARG A 57 -5.62 -6.60 -3.85
CA ARG A 57 -5.41 -8.04 -4.05
C ARG A 57 -4.83 -8.34 -5.44
N GLN A 58 -5.36 -7.69 -6.47
CA GLN A 58 -4.89 -7.87 -7.84
C GLN A 58 -3.47 -7.33 -8.04
N ALA A 59 -3.14 -6.16 -7.48
CA ALA A 59 -1.79 -5.63 -7.51
C ALA A 59 -0.80 -6.60 -6.85
N LEU A 60 -1.08 -7.03 -5.62
CA LEU A 60 -0.19 -7.97 -4.91
C LEU A 60 -0.01 -9.30 -5.65
N ALA A 61 -1.05 -9.81 -6.32
CA ALA A 61 -0.96 -11.04 -7.11
C ALA A 61 -0.08 -10.92 -8.37
N LYS A 62 0.27 -9.71 -8.83
CA LYS A 62 1.20 -9.48 -9.94
C LYS A 62 2.67 -9.54 -9.51
N LEU A 63 2.95 -9.44 -8.21
CA LEU A 63 4.30 -9.57 -7.67
C LEU A 63 4.75 -11.04 -7.73
N LYS A 64 6.04 -11.25 -7.99
CA LYS A 64 6.68 -12.56 -8.15
C LYS A 64 7.82 -12.72 -7.18
#